data_AF-A0A9W8F9U3-F1
#
_entry.id   AF-A0A9W8F9U3-F1
#
_cell.length_a   1.000
_cell.length_b   1.000
_cell.length_c   1.000
_cell.angle_alpha   90.00
_cell.angle_beta   90.00
_cell.angle_gamma   90.00
#
_symmetry.space_group_name_H-M   'P 1'
#
loop_
_entity.id
_entity.type
_entity.pdbx_description
1 polymer ?
#
loop_
_entity_poly.entity_id
_entity_poly.type
_entity_poly.pdbx_seq_one_letter_code
_entity_poly.pdbx_strand_id
1 'polypeptide(L)'
;MSALYVPAEPRFAIHRSEYALDPITGAPTKLTGDSGSAGEDGASFISVLVMAHSGADKSNKPGMVWVWAQVTPGRRARTSAMTNLVLSMPPSSGLYTRASSSQLMGSGAADDPTVDIGRRLSSRFKRPIFVSLNNVSTSRLTASAVVAGPSLALSMVQADELVALESCLVAELRMALSSA
;
A
#
# COMPACT_ATOMS: atom_id res chain seq x y z
N MET A 1 26.51 -5.78 40.20
CA MET A 1 25.23 -5.65 39.49
C MET A 1 25.37 -6.35 38.14
N SER A 2 24.80 -7.54 37.97
CA SER A 2 24.81 -8.25 36.69
C SER A 2 23.63 -7.77 35.84
N ALA A 3 23.91 -7.16 34.68
CA ALA A 3 22.87 -6.78 33.74
C ALA A 3 22.26 -8.05 33.13
N LEU A 4 20.94 -8.21 33.30
CA LEU A 4 20.21 -9.34 32.73
C LEU A 4 19.94 -9.03 31.26
N TYR A 5 20.67 -9.71 30.37
CA TYR A 5 20.43 -9.61 28.92
C TYR A 5 19.18 -10.43 28.58
N VAL A 6 18.07 -9.74 28.31
CA VAL A 6 16.86 -10.36 27.73
C VAL A 6 16.92 -10.15 26.23
N PRO A 7 17.16 -11.18 25.41
CA PRO A 7 17.03 -11.06 23.96
C PRO A 7 15.56 -10.77 23.65
N ALA A 8 15.28 -9.55 23.18
CA ALA A 8 13.97 -9.20 22.65
C ALA A 8 13.89 -9.71 21.21
N GLU A 9 12.98 -10.65 20.94
CA GLU A 9 12.66 -11.05 19.57
C GLU A 9 12.24 -9.84 18.73
N PRO A 10 12.52 -9.83 17.42
CA PRO A 10 12.13 -8.73 16.54
C PRO A 10 10.62 -8.51 16.61
N ARG A 11 10.22 -7.35 17.15
CA ARG A 11 8.82 -6.94 17.38
C ARG A 11 8.05 -6.60 16.09
N PHE A 12 8.64 -6.88 14.94
CA PHE A 12 8.12 -6.51 13.64
C PHE A 12 7.99 -7.73 12.74
N ALA A 13 6.77 -8.04 12.33
CA ALA A 13 6.51 -8.98 11.26
C ALA A 13 6.56 -8.23 9.92
N ILE A 14 7.31 -8.76 8.97
CA ILE A 14 7.43 -8.22 7.60
C ILE A 14 6.74 -9.18 6.65
N HIS A 15 5.81 -8.66 5.85
CA HIS A 15 5.09 -9.39 4.84
C HIS A 15 5.25 -8.71 3.48
N ARG A 16 5.63 -9.49 2.47
CA ARG A 16 5.94 -9.01 1.12
C ARG A 16 5.17 -9.79 0.07
N SER A 17 4.61 -9.08 -0.88
CA SER A 17 3.89 -9.68 -2.00
C SER A 17 4.05 -8.85 -3.26
N GLU A 18 3.99 -9.55 -4.39
CA GLU A 18 3.99 -8.94 -5.71
C GLU A 18 2.74 -9.41 -6.47
N TYR A 19 2.19 -8.54 -7.30
CA TYR A 19 1.04 -8.81 -8.15
C TYR A 19 1.30 -8.30 -9.56
N ALA A 20 0.75 -9.00 -10.55
CA ALA A 20 0.59 -8.50 -11.91
C ALA A 20 -0.86 -8.02 -12.09
N LEU A 21 -1.04 -6.89 -12.76
CA LEU A 21 -2.33 -6.39 -13.19
C LEU A 21 -2.58 -6.81 -14.63
N ASP A 22 -3.72 -7.43 -14.86
CA ASP A 22 -4.22 -7.68 -16.21
C ASP A 22 -4.55 -6.33 -16.88
N PRO A 23 -3.97 -6.01 -18.05
CA PRO A 23 -4.18 -4.73 -18.73
C PRO A 23 -5.60 -4.57 -19.31
N ILE A 24 -6.35 -5.66 -19.48
CA ILE A 24 -7.70 -5.66 -20.04
C ILE A 24 -8.75 -5.60 -18.93
N THR A 25 -8.56 -6.42 -17.88
CA THR A 25 -9.57 -6.55 -16.80
C THR A 25 -9.26 -5.72 -15.56
N GLY A 26 -8.03 -5.23 -15.41
CA GLY A 26 -7.55 -4.55 -14.20
C GLY A 26 -7.43 -5.48 -12.98
N ALA A 27 -7.68 -6.78 -13.13
CA ALA A 27 -7.67 -7.72 -12.03
C ALA A 27 -6.23 -8.03 -11.55
N PRO A 28 -5.94 -7.95 -10.24
CA PRO A 28 -4.62 -8.28 -9.72
C PRO A 28 -4.47 -9.79 -9.51
N THR A 29 -3.40 -10.35 -10.06
CA THR A 29 -2.99 -11.76 -9.88
C THR A 29 -1.72 -11.81 -9.04
N LYS A 30 -1.76 -12.51 -7.91
CA LYS A 30 -0.60 -12.64 -7.00
C LYS A 30 0.50 -13.49 -7.64
N LEU A 31 1.72 -12.96 -7.67
CA LEU A 31 2.89 -13.63 -8.20
C LEU A 31 3.55 -14.44 -7.08
N THR A 32 3.69 -15.75 -7.27
CA THR A 32 4.46 -16.63 -6.38
C THR A 32 5.91 -16.72 -6.86
N GLY A 33 6.86 -17.03 -5.96
CA GLY A 33 8.31 -16.96 -6.23
C GLY A 33 8.81 -17.70 -7.48
N ASP A 34 8.05 -18.66 -7.99
CA ASP A 34 8.37 -19.46 -9.18
C ASP A 34 7.63 -19.01 -10.46
N SER A 35 6.77 -18.00 -10.37
CA SER A 35 6.09 -17.42 -11.54
C SER A 35 7.07 -16.53 -12.31
N GLY A 36 7.89 -17.18 -13.14
CA GLY A 36 8.76 -16.55 -14.11
C GLY A 36 7.95 -15.62 -15.01
N SER A 37 8.13 -14.32 -14.82
CA SER A 37 8.21 -13.28 -15.85
C SER A 37 7.41 -13.52 -17.15
N ALA A 38 6.12 -13.73 -17.06
CA ALA A 38 5.19 -13.63 -18.18
C ALA A 38 4.08 -12.65 -17.80
N GLY A 39 4.46 -11.40 -17.53
CA GLY A 39 3.50 -10.32 -17.72
C GLY A 39 3.39 -10.12 -19.22
N GLU A 40 2.18 -10.21 -19.76
CA GLU A 40 1.90 -9.80 -21.13
C GLU A 40 2.46 -8.38 -21.37
N ASP A 41 2.95 -8.11 -22.58
CA ASP A 41 3.50 -6.80 -22.93
C ASP A 41 2.51 -5.69 -22.54
N GLY A 42 2.90 -4.84 -21.59
CA GLY A 42 2.06 -3.75 -21.06
C GLY A 42 1.44 -3.97 -19.68
N ALA A 43 1.66 -5.12 -19.03
CA ALA A 43 1.18 -5.35 -17.66
C ALA A 43 1.83 -4.41 -16.63
N SER A 44 1.02 -3.91 -15.69
CA SER A 44 1.50 -3.15 -14.52
C SER A 44 1.73 -4.08 -13.34
N PHE A 45 2.77 -3.82 -12.55
CA PHE A 45 3.11 -4.62 -11.38
C PHE A 45 2.88 -3.84 -10.09
N ILE A 46 2.23 -4.47 -9.11
CA ILE A 46 2.05 -3.93 -7.77
C ILE A 46 2.98 -4.67 -6.82
N SER A 47 3.87 -3.94 -6.15
CA SER A 47 4.64 -4.44 -5.02
C SER A 47 4.03 -3.94 -3.72
N VAL A 48 3.77 -4.84 -2.76
CA VAL A 48 3.22 -4.51 -1.44
C VAL A 48 4.16 -5.01 -0.35
N LEU A 49 4.47 -4.12 0.59
CA LEU A 49 5.24 -4.40 1.78
C LEU A 49 4.42 -3.95 3.00
N VAL A 50 4.11 -4.89 3.88
CA VAL A 50 3.44 -4.62 5.15
C VAL A 50 4.40 -4.94 6.27
N MET A 51 4.54 -4.00 7.21
CA MET A 51 5.29 -4.18 8.44
C MET A 51 4.33 -3.95 9.61
N ALA A 52 4.17 -4.94 10.46
CA ALA A 52 3.28 -4.88 11.62
C ALA A 52 4.10 -4.97 12.91
N HIS A 53 3.91 -4.02 13.82
CA HIS A 53 4.55 -4.03 15.12
C HIS A 53 3.64 -4.68 16.16
N SER A 54 4.08 -5.76 16.81
CA SER A 54 3.38 -6.34 17.96
C SER A 54 3.42 -5.35 19.13
N GLY A 55 2.27 -4.96 19.67
CA GLY A 55 2.21 -4.05 20.82
C GLY A 55 3.01 -4.55 22.02
N ALA A 56 3.39 -3.65 22.93
CA ALA A 56 4.10 -4.03 24.17
C ALA A 56 3.22 -4.84 25.15
N ASP A 57 1.90 -4.79 24.97
CA ASP A 57 0.94 -5.56 25.75
C ASP A 57 0.83 -6.98 25.21
N LYS A 58 0.74 -7.97 26.11
CA LYS A 58 0.49 -9.39 25.84
C LYS A 58 -0.82 -9.67 25.07
N SER A 59 -1.53 -8.64 24.61
CA SER A 59 -2.56 -8.79 23.61
C SER A 59 -1.89 -9.02 22.26
N ASN A 60 -2.05 -10.20 21.66
CA ASN A 60 -1.63 -10.57 20.31
C ASN A 60 -2.31 -9.70 19.22
N LYS A 61 -2.15 -8.37 19.31
CA LYS A 61 -2.77 -7.40 18.43
C LYS A 61 -1.68 -6.42 18.01
N PRO A 62 -1.26 -6.42 16.74
CA PRO A 62 -0.24 -5.50 16.26
C PRO A 62 -0.68 -4.04 16.45
N GLY A 63 0.03 -3.29 17.29
CA GLY A 63 -0.36 -1.94 17.71
C GLY A 63 -0.32 -0.92 16.57
N MET A 64 0.65 -1.07 15.65
CA MET A 64 0.88 -0.13 14.55
C MET A 64 1.24 -0.90 13.29
N VAL A 65 0.76 -0.42 12.15
CA VAL A 65 1.02 -1.02 10.84
C VAL A 65 1.63 0.00 9.91
N TRP A 66 2.64 -0.41 9.17
CA TRP A 66 3.24 0.36 8.10
C TRP A 66 3.05 -0.39 6.79
N VAL A 67 2.62 0.35 5.77
CA VAL A 67 2.26 -0.19 4.46
C VAL A 67 2.94 0.65 3.41
N TRP A 68 3.67 -0.02 2.54
CA TRP A 68 4.27 0.58 1.37
C TRP A 68 3.80 -0.16 0.14
N ALA A 69 3.43 0.59 -0.89
CA ALA A 69 3.08 0.04 -2.17
C ALA A 69 3.70 0.84 -3.30
N GLN A 70 4.06 0.15 -4.38
CA GLN A 70 4.54 0.78 -5.60
C GLN A 70 3.88 0.11 -6.79
N VAL A 71 3.41 0.94 -7.73
CA VAL A 71 3.01 0.46 -9.06
C VAL A 71 4.13 0.74 -10.06
N THR A 72 4.42 -0.23 -10.92
CA THR A 72 5.42 -0.08 -11.98
C THR A 72 4.89 -0.61 -13.30
N PRO A 73 4.86 0.20 -14.37
CA PRO A 73 4.43 -0.26 -15.69
C PRO A 73 5.52 -1.10 -16.37
N GLY A 74 5.11 -2.20 -17.02
CA GLY A 74 5.89 -2.95 -18.02
C GLY A 74 7.04 -3.80 -17.51
N ARG A 75 7.68 -3.47 -16.38
CA ARG A 75 8.75 -4.30 -15.80
C ARG A 75 8.75 -4.21 -14.28
N ARG A 76 9.09 -5.29 -13.59
CA ARG A 76 9.37 -5.25 -12.15
C ARG A 76 10.56 -4.31 -11.91
N ALA A 77 10.30 -3.09 -11.44
CA ALA A 77 11.36 -2.15 -11.07
C ALA A 77 11.92 -2.47 -9.69
N ARG A 78 13.15 -1.99 -9.45
CA ARG A 78 13.71 -1.93 -8.10
C ARG A 78 12.89 -0.97 -7.25
N THR A 79 12.83 -1.26 -5.95
CA THR A 79 12.20 -0.42 -4.92
C THR A 79 12.58 1.04 -5.09
N SER A 80 11.59 1.90 -5.33
CA SER A 80 11.77 3.34 -5.45
C SER A 80 11.84 4.01 -4.07
N ALA A 81 12.46 5.19 -4.02
CA ALA A 81 12.43 6.04 -2.82
C ALA A 81 10.97 6.39 -2.46
N MET A 82 10.70 6.53 -1.16
CA MET A 82 9.38 6.89 -0.65
C MET A 82 9.07 8.34 -1.06
N THR A 83 8.03 8.57 -1.86
CA THR A 83 7.70 9.91 -2.39
C THR A 83 6.61 10.61 -1.58
N ASN A 84 5.82 9.85 -0.84
CA ASN A 84 4.78 10.34 0.05
C ASN A 84 4.67 9.46 1.30
N LEU A 85 4.15 10.01 2.37
CA LEU A 85 3.84 9.26 3.58
C LEU A 85 2.65 9.90 4.28
N VAL A 86 1.68 9.07 4.65
CA VAL A 86 0.50 9.45 5.42
C VAL A 86 0.43 8.61 6.68
N LEU A 87 0.06 9.24 7.79
CA LEU A 87 -0.39 8.55 8.99
C LEU A 87 -1.92 8.69 9.09
N SER A 88 -2.62 7.56 9.16
CA SER A 88 -4.05 7.50 9.36
C SER A 88 -4.39 6.85 10.70
N MET A 89 -5.19 7.55 11.51
CA MET A 89 -5.61 7.09 12.84
C MET A 89 -7.08 6.66 12.79
N PRO A 90 -7.44 5.53 13.42
CA PRO A 90 -8.81 5.06 13.43
C PRO A 90 -9.68 6.03 14.22
N PRO A 91 -11.00 6.09 13.95
CA PRO A 91 -11.89 6.93 14.75
C PRO A 91 -11.83 6.52 16.22
N SER A 92 -11.57 7.47 17.12
CA SER A 92 -11.71 7.26 18.55
C SER A 92 -13.20 7.12 18.88
N SER A 93 -13.55 6.07 19.64
CA SER A 93 -14.94 5.67 19.91
C SER A 93 -15.89 6.83 20.23
N GLY A 94 -17.07 6.81 19.61
CA GLY A 94 -18.28 7.50 20.07
C GLY A 94 -18.70 8.76 19.32
N LEU A 95 -17.77 9.61 18.92
CA LEU A 95 -18.10 10.95 18.36
C LEU A 95 -17.70 11.14 16.89
N TYR A 96 -16.73 10.38 16.40
CA TYR A 96 -16.23 10.50 15.03
C TYR A 96 -16.45 9.20 14.27
N THR A 97 -17.13 9.27 13.13
CA THR A 97 -17.37 8.12 12.25
C THR A 97 -16.24 7.90 11.24
N ARG A 98 -15.33 8.87 11.07
CA ARG A 98 -14.24 8.82 10.10
C ARG A 98 -12.87 8.80 10.77
N ALA A 99 -11.95 7.99 10.24
CA ALA A 99 -10.54 8.07 10.57
C ALA A 99 -9.96 9.46 10.22
N SER A 100 -9.00 9.93 11.02
CA SER A 100 -8.21 11.11 10.70
C SER A 100 -6.97 10.70 9.92
N SER A 101 -6.41 11.60 9.10
CA SER A 101 -5.20 11.32 8.34
C SER A 101 -4.37 12.58 8.19
N SER A 102 -3.06 12.43 8.31
CA SER A 102 -2.08 13.52 8.24
C SER A 102 -0.99 13.14 7.26
N GLN A 103 -0.76 13.99 6.25
CA GLN A 103 0.39 13.87 5.37
C GLN A 103 1.65 14.23 6.17
N LEU A 104 2.59 13.29 6.25
CA LEU A 104 3.88 13.48 6.90
C LEU A 104 4.99 13.84 5.91
N MET A 105 4.84 13.40 4.65
CA MET A 105 5.80 13.65 3.58
C MET A 105 5.08 13.72 2.22
N GLY A 106 5.57 14.56 1.31
CA GLY A 106 4.97 14.80 -0.01
C GLY A 106 4.12 16.08 -0.04
N SER A 107 3.86 16.61 -1.23
CA SER A 107 3.24 17.93 -1.42
C SER A 107 1.73 17.97 -1.19
N GLY A 108 1.09 16.85 -0.82
CA GLY A 108 -0.36 16.77 -0.65
C GLY A 108 -1.12 17.22 -1.91
N ALA A 109 -0.55 16.94 -3.10
CA ALA A 109 -1.19 17.27 -4.36
C ALA A 109 -2.64 16.76 -4.36
N ALA A 110 -3.56 17.55 -4.93
CA ALA A 110 -5.00 17.22 -4.94
C ALA A 110 -5.32 15.84 -5.53
N ASP A 111 -4.38 15.28 -6.29
CA ASP A 111 -4.48 14.02 -7.00
C ASP A 111 -3.78 12.84 -6.29
N ASP A 112 -3.22 13.02 -5.09
CA ASP A 112 -2.58 11.94 -4.32
C ASP A 112 -3.64 11.12 -3.53
N PRO A 113 -3.91 9.85 -3.93
CA PRO A 113 -4.94 9.04 -3.27
C PRO A 113 -4.48 8.47 -1.92
N THR A 114 -3.21 8.68 -1.53
CA THR A 114 -2.61 8.06 -0.34
C THR A 114 -3.33 8.43 0.94
N VAL A 115 -3.79 9.68 1.06
CA VAL A 115 -4.54 10.15 2.24
C VAL A 115 -5.86 9.40 2.39
N ASP A 116 -6.61 9.27 1.29
CA ASP A 116 -7.92 8.65 1.31
C ASP A 116 -7.83 7.13 1.47
N ILE A 117 -6.87 6.48 0.81
CA ILE A 117 -6.58 5.05 1.00
C ILE A 117 -6.18 4.79 2.45
N GLY A 118 -5.24 5.57 3.00
CA GLY A 118 -4.84 5.45 4.41
C GLY A 118 -6.03 5.57 5.36
N ARG A 119 -6.91 6.56 5.13
CA ARG A 119 -8.12 6.76 5.92
C ARG A 119 -9.06 5.55 5.86
N ARG A 120 -9.30 4.98 4.66
CA ARG A 120 -10.16 3.81 4.46
C ARG A 120 -9.57 2.57 5.12
N LEU A 121 -8.27 2.31 4.95
CA LEU A 121 -7.58 1.18 5.57
C LEU A 121 -7.62 1.28 7.09
N SER A 122 -7.26 2.45 7.66
CA SER A 122 -7.29 2.65 9.11
C SER A 122 -8.70 2.49 9.69
N SER A 123 -9.72 3.01 8.99
CA SER A 123 -11.13 2.82 9.37
C SER A 123 -11.57 1.36 9.33
N ARG A 124 -11.09 0.59 8.35
CA ARG A 124 -11.43 -0.82 8.12
C ARG A 124 -10.79 -1.74 9.14
N PHE A 125 -9.49 -1.56 9.39
CA PHE A 125 -8.73 -2.41 10.30
C PHE A 125 -8.73 -1.91 11.75
N LYS A 126 -9.32 -0.74 12.02
CA LYS A 126 -9.41 -0.10 13.35
C LYS A 126 -8.03 0.04 14.01
N ARG A 127 -7.03 0.41 13.23
CA ARG A 127 -5.63 0.53 13.67
C ARG A 127 -4.97 1.79 13.09
N PRO A 128 -3.95 2.35 13.78
CA PRO A 128 -3.04 3.31 13.18
C PRO A 128 -2.30 2.68 12.00
N ILE A 129 -2.35 3.33 10.83
CA ILE A 129 -1.66 2.86 9.63
C ILE A 129 -0.82 3.99 9.03
N PHE A 130 0.46 3.72 8.83
CA PHE A 130 1.32 4.50 7.98
C PHE A 130 1.22 3.96 6.55
N VAL A 131 0.93 4.81 5.58
CA VAL A 131 0.79 4.41 4.17
C VAL A 131 1.67 5.27 3.28
N SER A 132 2.35 4.62 2.35
CA SER A 132 3.05 5.26 1.25
C SER A 132 2.72 4.55 -0.05
N LEU A 133 2.32 5.33 -1.05
CA LEU A 133 1.97 4.84 -2.37
C LEU A 133 2.84 5.55 -3.39
N ASN A 134 3.79 4.82 -3.94
CA ASN A 134 4.71 5.31 -4.95
C ASN A 134 4.15 5.04 -6.34
N ASN A 135 4.31 6.04 -7.22
CA ASN A 135 3.92 6.01 -8.64
C ASN A 135 2.42 5.84 -8.95
N VAL A 136 1.53 5.93 -7.95
CA VAL A 136 0.08 5.77 -8.14
C VAL A 136 -0.57 7.01 -8.76
N SER A 137 -0.01 8.20 -8.49
CA SER A 137 -0.55 9.49 -8.96
C SER A 137 0.20 10.06 -10.17
N THR A 138 1.46 9.66 -10.37
CA THR A 138 2.32 10.19 -11.45
C THR A 138 1.92 9.71 -12.85
N SER A 139 1.11 8.64 -12.94
CA SER A 139 0.51 8.19 -14.21
C SER A 139 -0.39 9.25 -14.87
N ARG A 140 -0.83 10.29 -14.14
CA ARG A 140 -1.55 11.43 -14.73
C ARG A 140 -0.65 12.35 -15.57
N LEU A 141 0.64 12.48 -15.25
CA LEU A 141 1.53 13.47 -15.87
C LEU A 141 2.57 12.86 -16.83
N THR A 142 3.08 11.65 -16.58
CA THR A 142 4.05 11.02 -17.49
C THR A 142 3.40 10.44 -18.75
N ALA A 143 2.14 10.00 -18.68
CA ALA A 143 1.39 9.58 -19.87
C ALA A 143 0.93 10.77 -20.74
N SER A 144 0.73 11.95 -20.12
CA SER A 144 0.26 13.14 -20.83
C SER A 144 1.35 13.84 -21.66
N ALA A 145 2.64 13.56 -21.42
CA ALA A 145 3.75 14.22 -22.11
C ALA A 145 4.22 13.50 -23.39
N VAL A 146 3.79 12.24 -23.63
CA VAL A 146 4.28 11.45 -24.78
C VAL A 146 3.26 11.35 -25.92
N VAL A 147 1.96 11.55 -25.68
CA VAL A 147 0.95 11.47 -26.73
C VAL A 147 -0.08 12.58 -26.57
N ALA A 148 -0.09 13.53 -27.51
CA ALA A 148 -1.09 14.58 -27.61
C ALA A 148 -2.47 14.00 -28.00
N GLY A 149 -3.20 13.53 -26.98
CA GLY A 149 -4.66 13.37 -26.94
C GLY A 149 -5.25 12.05 -27.45
N PRO A 150 -6.55 11.79 -27.13
CA PRO A 150 -7.26 11.96 -25.86
C PRO A 150 -7.50 10.57 -25.22
N SER A 151 -8.01 10.45 -23.99
CA SER A 151 -9.10 9.47 -23.74
C SER A 151 -9.48 9.32 -22.26
N LEU A 152 -10.78 9.32 -22.03
CA LEU A 152 -11.43 8.72 -20.87
C LEU A 152 -10.94 7.28 -20.59
N ALA A 153 -10.52 6.54 -21.61
CA ALA A 153 -9.98 5.18 -21.47
C ALA A 153 -8.73 5.12 -20.57
N LEU A 154 -7.78 6.06 -20.69
CA LEU A 154 -6.64 6.14 -19.78
C LEU A 154 -7.06 6.45 -18.34
N SER A 155 -8.08 7.30 -18.15
CA SER A 155 -8.61 7.58 -16.81
C SER A 155 -9.39 6.40 -16.20
N MET A 156 -10.04 5.57 -17.03
CA MET A 156 -10.75 4.36 -16.59
C MET A 156 -9.75 3.28 -16.16
N VAL A 157 -8.71 3.01 -16.97
CA VAL A 157 -7.63 2.07 -16.64
C VAL A 157 -6.91 2.47 -15.33
N GLN A 158 -6.79 3.77 -15.04
CA GLN A 158 -6.20 4.28 -13.80
C GLN A 158 -7.11 4.15 -12.58
N ALA A 159 -8.43 4.31 -12.75
CA ALA A 159 -9.38 4.05 -11.67
C ALA A 159 -9.37 2.56 -11.28
N ASP A 160 -9.27 1.68 -12.29
CA ASP A 160 -9.17 0.24 -12.10
C ASP A 160 -7.86 -0.15 -11.41
N GLU A 161 -6.73 0.50 -11.75
CA GLU A 161 -5.45 0.32 -11.06
C GLU A 161 -5.52 0.67 -9.56
N LEU A 162 -6.18 1.79 -9.22
CA LEU A 162 -6.34 2.20 -7.83
C LEU A 162 -7.20 1.21 -7.03
N VAL A 163 -8.30 0.74 -7.63
CA VAL A 163 -9.20 -0.23 -7.03
C VAL A 163 -8.46 -1.56 -6.82
N ALA A 164 -7.70 -2.01 -7.83
CA ALA A 164 -6.90 -3.21 -7.75
C ALA A 164 -5.81 -3.11 -6.68
N LEU A 165 -5.11 -1.98 -6.60
CA LEU A 165 -4.14 -1.68 -5.56
C LEU A 165 -4.76 -1.75 -4.16
N GLU A 166 -5.89 -1.07 -3.94
CA GLU A 166 -6.57 -1.10 -2.64
C GLU A 166 -7.01 -2.52 -2.27
N SER A 167 -7.48 -3.31 -3.25
CA SER A 167 -7.84 -4.71 -3.03
C SER A 167 -6.64 -5.57 -2.60
N CYS A 168 -5.46 -5.36 -3.22
CA CYS A 168 -4.21 -6.01 -2.84
C CYS A 168 -3.79 -5.61 -1.42
N LEU A 169 -3.82 -4.32 -1.11
CA LEU A 169 -3.48 -3.82 0.22
C LEU A 169 -4.36 -4.42 1.30
N VAL A 170 -5.67 -4.51 1.05
CA VAL A 170 -6.61 -5.14 1.98
C VAL A 170 -6.32 -6.63 2.17
N ALA A 171 -6.04 -7.36 1.09
CA ALA A 171 -5.71 -8.77 1.16
C ALA A 171 -4.44 -9.00 2.00
N GLU A 172 -3.39 -8.23 1.75
CA GLU A 172 -2.11 -8.40 2.44
C GLU A 172 -2.13 -7.89 3.88
N LEU A 173 -2.89 -6.84 4.17
CA LEU A 173 -3.13 -6.42 5.55
C LEU A 173 -3.91 -7.48 6.33
N ARG A 174 -4.91 -8.12 5.73
CA ARG A 174 -5.62 -9.23 6.39
C ARG A 174 -4.67 -10.38 6.71
N MET A 175 -3.83 -10.77 5.77
CA MET A 175 -2.84 -11.83 5.97
C MET A 175 -1.86 -11.46 7.09
N ALA A 176 -1.21 -10.30 6.99
CA ALA A 176 -0.19 -9.85 7.94
C ALA A 176 -0.74 -9.62 9.37
N LEU A 177 -2.01 -9.24 9.51
CA LEU A 177 -2.65 -9.05 10.81
C LEU A 177 -3.28 -10.34 11.37
N SER A 178 -3.38 -11.40 10.56
CA SER A 178 -3.86 -12.71 11.01
C SER A 178 -2.74 -13.64 11.47
N SER A 179 -1.51 -13.39 11.00
CA SER A 179 -0.30 -14.13 11.36
C SER A 179 0.44 -13.59 12.58
N ALA A 180 -0.03 -12.49 13.18
CA ALA A 180 0.54 -11.81 14.35
C ALA A 180 -0.44 -11.81 15.54
#